data_AF-A0A1S8WQ87-F1
#
_entry.id   AF-A0A1S8WQ87-F1
#
_cell.length_a   1.000
_cell.length_b   1.000
_cell.length_c   1.000
_cell.angle_alpha   90.00
_cell.angle_beta   90.00
_cell.angle_gamma   90.00
#
_symmetry.space_group_name_H-M   'P 1'
#
loop_
_entity.id
_entity.type
_entity.pdbx_description
1 polymer ?
#
loop_
_entity_poly.entity_id
_entity_poly.type
_entity_poly.pdbx_seq_one_letter_code
_entity_poly.pdbx_strand_id
1 'polypeptide(L)'
;MGISVHSMALSHTIPSLGWLIVHPPKPPALCVETARMLGVPDGPLMGQLKKGEPVVINGQTVYPAQVLKTAVRGHRIAIMGDSYDSSALERLLLRLADKRKISQPTLDVLVHEATLQDSMREEARTKGHSTPTPVVQLAAQLKARLLILTHFSHRYTPVGRPNTTQGNGTVKSSEKEKPSLQILLEEAKSVPFDGEVILADDLALLPIPAVPTSEVIST
;
A
#
# COMPACT_ATOMS: atom_id res chain seq x y z
N MET A 1 17.63 10.58 -5.49
CA MET A 1 16.72 10.00 -6.50
C MET A 1 15.31 10.40 -6.14
N GLY A 2 14.47 10.74 -7.12
CA GLY A 2 13.07 11.10 -6.91
C GLY A 2 12.16 9.88 -6.76
N ILE A 3 10.86 10.13 -6.67
CA ILE A 3 9.82 9.09 -6.74
C ILE A 3 9.80 8.49 -8.15
N SER A 4 9.69 7.17 -8.27
CA SER A 4 9.45 6.49 -9.55
C SER A 4 8.03 5.95 -9.63
N VAL A 5 7.43 6.05 -10.81
CA VAL A 5 6.07 5.57 -11.08
C VAL A 5 6.15 4.58 -12.23
N HIS A 6 5.53 3.41 -12.05
CA HIS A 6 5.44 2.35 -13.04
C HIS A 6 3.97 2.07 -13.34
N SER A 7 3.64 1.82 -14.60
CA SER A 7 2.31 1.37 -15.01
C SER A 7 2.32 -0.11 -15.40
N MET A 8 1.16 -0.75 -15.29
CA MET A 8 0.93 -2.12 -15.76
C MET A 8 -0.44 -2.22 -16.42
N ALA A 9 -0.53 -2.97 -17.52
CA ALA A 9 -1.81 -3.29 -18.13
C ALA A 9 -2.58 -4.27 -17.25
N LEU A 10 -3.89 -4.03 -17.09
CA LEU A 10 -4.79 -4.86 -16.30
C LEU A 10 -5.77 -5.60 -17.19
N SER A 11 -6.27 -6.71 -16.66
CA SER A 11 -7.27 -7.54 -17.33
C SER A 11 -8.65 -6.97 -17.06
N HIS A 12 -9.24 -6.28 -18.04
CA HIS A 12 -10.57 -5.67 -17.97
C HIS A 12 -11.27 -5.72 -19.35
N THR A 13 -12.55 -5.32 -19.44
CA THR A 13 -13.32 -5.37 -20.71
C THR A 13 -12.86 -4.33 -21.74
N ILE A 14 -12.25 -3.25 -21.26
CA ILE A 14 -11.57 -2.22 -22.05
C ILE A 14 -10.16 -2.01 -21.47
N PRO A 15 -9.24 -1.32 -22.18
CA PRO A 15 -7.91 -1.04 -21.66
C PRO A 15 -7.96 -0.39 -20.27
N SER A 16 -7.31 -1.02 -19.29
CA SER A 16 -7.21 -0.57 -17.91
C SER A 16 -5.75 -0.62 -17.46
N LEU A 17 -5.39 0.26 -16.52
CA LEU A 17 -4.02 0.39 -15.99
C LEU A 17 -4.02 0.36 -14.46
N GLY A 18 -2.97 -0.26 -13.91
CA GLY A 18 -2.56 -0.13 -12.53
C GLY A 18 -1.28 0.68 -12.43
N TRP A 19 -1.08 1.33 -11.29
CA TRP A 19 0.08 2.17 -11.01
C TRP A 19 0.81 1.69 -9.76
N LEU A 20 2.13 1.61 -9.85
CA LEU A 20 3.01 1.35 -8.71
C LEU A 20 3.90 2.58 -8.49
N ILE A 21 3.74 3.21 -7.35
CA ILE A 21 4.52 4.36 -6.89
C ILE A 21 5.58 3.86 -5.91
N VAL A 22 6.85 4.11 -6.22
CA VAL A 22 7.99 3.71 -5.40
C VAL A 22 8.73 4.97 -4.95
N HIS A 23 8.71 5.23 -3.65
CA HIS A 23 9.50 6.29 -3.07
C HIS A 23 10.97 5.88 -2.95
N PRO A 24 11.90 6.83 -3.05
CA PRO A 24 13.30 6.57 -2.78
C PRO A 24 13.49 6.17 -1.30
N PRO A 25 14.55 5.42 -0.97
CA PRO A 25 14.96 5.20 0.42
C PRO A 25 15.08 6.51 1.18
N LYS A 26 14.72 6.49 2.46
CA LYS A 26 14.97 7.64 3.33
C LYS A 26 16.47 7.70 3.62
N PRO A 27 17.10 8.88 3.58
CA PRO A 27 18.48 9.02 4.01
C PRO A 27 18.65 8.47 5.43
N PRO A 28 19.73 7.74 5.69
CA PRO A 28 19.98 7.18 7.01
C PRO A 28 20.03 8.29 8.06
N ALA A 29 19.33 8.07 9.18
CA ALA A 29 19.32 9.03 10.28
C ALA A 29 20.67 9.01 11.00
N LEU A 30 21.17 10.19 11.39
CA LEU A 30 22.36 10.31 12.23
C LEU A 30 22.00 9.99 13.69
N CYS A 31 22.75 9.10 14.31
CA CYS A 31 22.76 8.88 15.75
C CYS A 31 23.61 9.98 16.40
N VAL A 32 22.97 11.10 16.73
CA VAL A 32 23.63 12.28 17.30
C VAL A 32 24.37 11.94 18.59
N GLU A 33 23.78 11.08 19.43
CA GLU A 33 24.41 10.62 20.68
C GLU A 33 25.73 9.88 20.43
N THR A 34 25.73 8.90 19.51
CA THR A 34 26.96 8.18 19.14
C THR A 34 28.00 9.11 18.53
N ALA A 35 27.59 10.05 17.67
CA ALA A 35 28.52 11.02 17.09
C ALA A 35 29.16 11.92 18.17
N ARG A 36 28.39 12.40 19.14
CA ARG A 36 28.90 13.18 20.27
C ARG A 36 29.85 12.37 21.16
N MET A 37 29.54 11.10 21.43
CA MET A 37 30.45 10.20 22.17
C MET A 37 31.79 9.98 21.44
N LEU A 38 31.79 10.02 20.11
CA LEU A 38 32.99 9.98 19.28
C LEU A 38 33.69 11.35 19.14
N GLY A 39 33.26 12.35 19.90
CA GLY A 39 33.86 13.69 19.93
C GLY A 39 33.40 14.63 18.82
N VAL A 40 32.39 14.27 18.02
CA VAL A 40 31.87 15.14 16.97
C VAL A 40 31.09 16.30 17.61
N PRO A 41 31.47 17.57 17.37
CA PRO A 41 30.72 18.71 17.86
C PRO A 41 29.43 18.90 17.06
N ASP A 42 28.42 19.48 17.71
CA ASP A 42 27.20 19.91 17.01
C ASP A 42 27.56 20.94 15.93
N GLY A 43 26.96 20.82 14.74
CA GLY A 43 27.17 21.76 13.64
C GLY A 43 27.60 21.08 12.32
N PRO A 44 28.43 21.74 11.49
CA PRO A 44 28.71 21.32 10.11
C PRO A 44 29.26 19.89 9.98
N LEU A 45 30.07 19.44 10.94
CA LEU A 45 30.67 18.10 10.93
C LEU A 45 29.63 16.98 11.06
N MET A 46 28.57 17.18 11.84
CA MET A 46 27.41 16.27 11.88
C MET A 46 26.73 16.19 10.51
N GLY A 47 26.64 17.32 9.81
CA GLY A 47 26.10 17.40 8.46
C GLY A 47 26.94 16.64 7.43
N GLN A 48 28.27 16.71 7.53
CA GLN A 48 29.20 15.95 6.68
C GLN A 48 29.03 14.44 6.90
N LEU A 49 28.99 13.99 8.16
CA LEU A 49 28.71 12.58 8.49
C LEU A 49 27.35 12.14 7.94
N LYS A 50 26.31 12.97 8.05
CA LYS A 50 24.98 12.71 7.48
C LYS A 50 24.98 12.60 5.95
N LYS A 51 25.92 13.25 5.27
CA LYS A 51 26.12 13.14 3.82
C LYS A 51 26.94 11.91 3.41
N GLY A 52 27.43 11.14 4.38
CA GLY A 52 28.30 9.99 4.10
C GLY A 52 29.78 10.37 3.96
N GLU A 53 30.19 11.54 4.44
CA GLU A 53 31.58 12.00 4.41
C GLU A 53 32.24 11.74 5.78
N PRO A 54 33.44 11.12 5.83
CA PRO A 54 34.18 10.99 7.08
C PRO A 54 34.69 12.35 7.56
N VAL A 55 34.78 12.51 8.88
CA VAL A 55 35.29 13.75 9.50
C VAL A 55 36.48 13.45 10.38
N VAL A 56 37.44 14.37 10.43
CA VAL A 56 38.63 14.24 11.28
C VAL A 56 38.49 15.19 12.48
N ILE A 57 38.61 14.65 13.68
CA ILE A 57 38.50 15.39 14.95
C ILE A 57 39.69 14.99 15.82
N ASN A 58 40.51 15.97 16.22
CA ASN A 58 41.67 15.75 17.09
C ASN A 58 42.63 14.64 16.60
N GLY A 59 42.77 14.48 15.28
CA GLY A 59 43.60 13.44 14.66
C GLY A 59 42.93 12.07 14.52
N GLN A 60 41.69 11.89 14.99
CA GLN A 60 40.90 10.68 14.81
C GLN A 60 39.85 10.86 13.71
N THR A 61 39.73 9.88 12.82
CA THR A 61 38.68 9.87 11.79
C THR A 61 37.43 9.18 12.32
N VAL A 62 36.29 9.87 12.24
CA VAL A 62 34.96 9.32 12.46
C VAL A 62 34.32 9.04 11.11
N TYR A 63 33.92 7.79 10.90
CA TYR A 63 33.28 7.34 9.67
C TYR A 63 31.76 7.35 9.80
N PRO A 64 31.02 7.67 8.72
CA PRO A 64 29.56 7.66 8.72
C PRO A 64 28.95 6.35 9.21
N ALA A 65 29.55 5.20 8.86
CA ALA A 65 29.07 3.88 9.28
C ALA A 65 29.04 3.69 10.80
N GLN A 66 29.81 4.46 11.57
CA GLN A 66 29.82 4.40 13.04
C GLN A 66 28.66 5.17 13.67
N VAL A 67 28.03 6.09 12.93
CA VAL A 67 27.06 7.05 13.47
C VAL A 67 25.74 7.09 12.69
N LEU A 68 25.68 6.55 11.48
CA LEU A 68 24.46 6.49 10.67
C LEU A 68 23.70 5.20 10.95
N LYS A 69 22.39 5.33 11.15
CA LYS A 69 21.48 4.18 11.14
C LYS A 69 21.44 3.55 9.74
N THR A 70 21.07 2.29 9.64
CA THR A 70 20.91 1.65 8.33
C THR A 70 19.80 2.32 7.53
N ALA A 71 20.03 2.49 6.22
CA ALA A 71 19.03 3.07 5.34
C ALA A 71 17.82 2.12 5.23
N VAL A 72 16.62 2.68 5.28
CA VAL A 72 15.35 1.96 5.12
C VAL A 72 14.79 2.29 3.75
N ARG A 73 14.20 1.30 3.08
CA ARG A 73 13.56 1.51 1.78
C ARG A 73 12.48 2.60 1.84
N GLY A 74 12.13 3.16 0.68
CA GLY A 74 10.96 4.02 0.56
C GLY A 74 9.65 3.23 0.54
N HIS A 75 8.54 3.95 0.65
CA HIS A 75 7.20 3.37 0.51
C HIS A 75 6.95 2.82 -0.91
N ARG A 76 6.10 1.79 -0.99
CA ARG A 76 5.62 1.17 -2.22
C ARG A 76 4.09 1.12 -2.18
N ILE A 77 3.46 1.84 -3.09
CA ILE A 77 2.00 2.04 -3.12
C ILE A 77 1.50 1.60 -4.48
N ALA A 78 0.59 0.63 -4.49
CA ALA A 78 -0.09 0.19 -5.69
C ALA A 78 -1.53 0.75 -5.72
N ILE A 79 -1.91 1.33 -6.85
CA ILE A 79 -3.28 1.80 -7.11
C ILE A 79 -3.76 1.09 -8.37
N MET A 80 -4.71 0.20 -8.21
CA MET A 80 -5.25 -0.61 -9.31
C MET A 80 -6.49 0.07 -9.88
N GLY A 81 -6.57 0.13 -11.21
CA GLY A 81 -7.83 0.34 -11.91
C GLY A 81 -8.67 -0.94 -11.92
N ASP A 82 -9.78 -0.89 -12.65
CA ASP A 82 -10.70 -2.01 -12.76
C ASP A 82 -9.99 -3.23 -13.37
N SER A 83 -10.19 -4.39 -12.76
CA SER A 83 -9.61 -5.65 -13.22
C SER A 83 -10.28 -6.89 -12.63
N TYR A 84 -10.32 -7.98 -13.41
CA TYR A 84 -10.64 -9.32 -12.92
C TYR A 84 -9.41 -10.20 -12.66
N ASP A 85 -8.22 -9.77 -13.09
CA ASP A 85 -6.94 -10.45 -12.85
C ASP A 85 -5.81 -9.42 -12.69
N SER A 86 -5.32 -9.33 -11.46
CA SER A 86 -4.30 -8.39 -11.02
C SER A 86 -2.90 -9.00 -10.87
N SER A 87 -2.67 -10.19 -11.43
CA SER A 87 -1.36 -10.86 -11.45
C SER A 87 -0.25 -10.03 -12.11
N ALA A 88 -0.60 -8.99 -12.89
CA ALA A 88 0.35 -8.04 -13.47
C ALA A 88 1.15 -7.28 -12.41
N LEU A 89 0.55 -7.00 -11.25
CA LEU A 89 1.20 -6.29 -10.15
C LEU A 89 2.34 -7.11 -9.53
N GLU A 90 2.08 -8.38 -9.25
CA GLU A 90 3.10 -9.29 -8.75
C GLU A 90 4.26 -9.40 -9.75
N ARG A 91 3.96 -9.64 -11.04
CA ARG A 91 4.97 -9.73 -12.10
C ARG A 91 5.84 -8.47 -12.17
N LEU A 92 5.23 -7.29 -12.01
CA LEU A 92 5.97 -6.02 -12.00
C LEU A 92 6.90 -5.93 -10.79
N LEU A 93 6.42 -6.22 -9.59
CA LEU A 93 7.23 -6.18 -8.37
C LEU A 93 8.40 -7.17 -8.43
N LEU A 94 8.16 -8.40 -8.87
CA LEU A 94 9.21 -9.40 -9.07
C LEU A 94 10.27 -8.89 -10.06
N ARG A 95 9.85 -8.37 -11.21
CA ARG A 95 10.78 -7.80 -12.21
C ARG A 95 11.59 -6.61 -11.66
N LEU A 96 10.99 -5.77 -10.83
CA LEU A 96 11.71 -4.66 -10.20
C LEU A 96 12.71 -5.15 -9.15
N ALA A 97 12.38 -6.21 -8.42
CA ALA A 97 13.28 -6.85 -7.46
C ALA A 97 14.47 -7.51 -8.18
N ASP A 98 14.22 -8.25 -9.26
CA ASP A 98 15.27 -8.87 -10.09
C ASP A 98 16.24 -7.82 -10.66
N LYS A 99 15.70 -6.66 -11.08
CA LYS A 99 16.49 -5.52 -11.56
C LYS A 99 17.11 -4.68 -10.44
N ARG A 100 17.01 -5.11 -9.18
CA ARG A 100 17.48 -4.41 -7.98
C ARG A 100 16.98 -2.97 -7.87
N LYS A 101 15.79 -2.68 -8.43
CA LYS A 101 15.10 -1.39 -8.31
C LYS A 101 14.34 -1.29 -7.00
N ILE A 102 13.95 -2.43 -6.44
CA ILE A 102 13.40 -2.57 -5.09
C ILE A 102 14.11 -3.73 -4.39
N SER A 103 14.20 -3.68 -3.06
CA SER A 103 14.87 -4.71 -2.26
C SER A 103 14.11 -6.02 -2.16
N GLN A 104 12.77 -5.97 -2.18
CA GLN A 104 11.87 -7.11 -2.04
C GLN A 104 10.56 -6.82 -2.79
N PRO A 105 9.84 -7.84 -3.28
CA PRO A 105 8.56 -7.66 -3.97
C PRO A 105 7.40 -7.49 -2.98
N THR A 106 7.47 -6.48 -2.10
CA THR A 106 6.46 -6.19 -1.07
C THR A 106 5.78 -4.85 -1.27
N LEU A 107 4.58 -4.67 -0.72
CA LEU A 107 3.82 -3.43 -0.75
C LEU A 107 3.56 -2.87 0.65
N ASP A 108 3.42 -1.54 0.75
CA ASP A 108 2.89 -0.91 1.96
C ASP A 108 1.39 -0.70 1.83
N VAL A 109 0.93 -0.22 0.67
CA VAL A 109 -0.48 0.04 0.39
C VAL A 109 -0.87 -0.60 -0.94
N LEU A 110 -2.02 -1.28 -0.95
CA LEU A 110 -2.70 -1.73 -2.16
C LEU A 110 -4.12 -1.13 -2.17
N VAL A 111 -4.40 -0.27 -3.13
CA VAL A 111 -5.77 0.19 -3.44
C VAL A 111 -6.31 -0.67 -4.57
N HIS A 112 -7.42 -1.37 -4.34
CA HIS A 112 -7.94 -2.33 -5.30
C HIS A 112 -9.46 -2.35 -5.32
N GLU A 113 -10.05 -2.53 -6.50
CA GLU A 113 -11.48 -2.74 -6.62
C GLU A 113 -11.93 -4.07 -5.99
N ALA A 114 -13.11 -4.08 -5.38
CA ALA A 114 -13.83 -5.30 -5.01
C ALA A 114 -15.31 -5.08 -5.33
N THR A 115 -15.63 -5.10 -6.62
CA THR A 115 -16.91 -4.59 -7.13
C THR A 115 -18.11 -5.41 -6.66
N LEU A 116 -17.97 -6.73 -6.55
CA LEU A 116 -19.04 -7.66 -6.15
C LEU A 116 -18.56 -8.65 -5.09
N GLN A 117 -19.50 -9.27 -4.38
CA GLN A 117 -19.24 -10.32 -3.39
C GLN A 117 -18.77 -11.62 -4.07
N ASP A 118 -18.08 -12.48 -3.33
CA ASP A 118 -17.43 -13.69 -3.86
C ASP A 118 -18.43 -14.66 -4.50
N SER A 119 -19.67 -14.74 -4.00
CA SER A 119 -20.73 -15.57 -4.60
C SER A 119 -21.10 -15.14 -6.03
N MET A 120 -20.64 -13.96 -6.46
CA MET A 120 -20.87 -13.37 -7.78
C MET A 120 -19.59 -13.31 -8.64
N ARG A 121 -18.56 -14.07 -8.28
CA ARG A 121 -17.25 -14.04 -8.94
C ARG A 121 -17.30 -14.18 -10.46
N GLU A 122 -18.15 -15.05 -10.99
CA GLU A 122 -18.26 -15.24 -12.44
C GLU A 122 -18.91 -14.04 -13.14
N GLU A 123 -19.89 -13.39 -12.49
CA GLU A 123 -20.47 -12.14 -12.99
C GLU A 123 -19.43 -11.00 -12.96
N ALA A 124 -18.69 -10.88 -11.85
CA ALA A 124 -17.61 -9.91 -11.71
C ALA A 124 -16.58 -10.10 -12.84
N ARG A 125 -16.09 -11.32 -13.02
CA ARG A 125 -15.13 -11.68 -14.06
C ARG A 125 -15.60 -11.34 -15.46
N THR A 126 -16.84 -11.68 -15.80
CA THR A 126 -17.45 -11.39 -17.11
C THR A 126 -17.51 -9.88 -17.37
N LYS A 127 -17.75 -9.08 -16.34
CA LYS A 127 -17.75 -7.60 -16.40
C LYS A 127 -16.36 -6.98 -16.24
N GLY A 128 -15.33 -7.80 -16.08
CA GLY A 128 -13.95 -7.38 -15.94
C GLY A 128 -13.56 -6.90 -14.54
N HIS A 129 -14.28 -7.31 -13.51
CA HIS A 129 -14.12 -6.88 -12.12
C HIS A 129 -13.68 -8.00 -11.17
N SER A 130 -13.24 -7.58 -9.98
CA SER A 130 -12.76 -8.43 -8.90
C SER A 130 -13.80 -8.61 -7.79
N THR A 131 -13.52 -9.61 -6.95
CA THR A 131 -14.26 -9.93 -5.71
C THR A 131 -13.28 -9.91 -4.52
N PRO A 132 -13.73 -9.78 -3.27
CA PRO A 132 -12.85 -9.61 -2.11
C PRO A 132 -11.77 -10.69 -1.97
N THR A 133 -12.13 -11.98 -2.05
CA THR A 133 -11.18 -13.07 -1.76
C THR A 133 -9.90 -13.02 -2.61
N PRO A 134 -9.95 -13.00 -3.95
CA PRO A 134 -8.72 -12.96 -4.76
C PRO A 134 -7.89 -11.69 -4.53
N VAL A 135 -8.52 -10.58 -4.17
CA VAL A 135 -7.83 -9.31 -3.88
C VAL A 135 -7.04 -9.41 -2.56
N VAL A 136 -7.65 -9.98 -1.52
CA VAL A 136 -6.95 -10.18 -0.24
C VAL A 136 -5.83 -11.22 -0.38
N GLN A 137 -6.04 -12.27 -1.18
CA GLN A 137 -4.99 -13.25 -1.49
C GLN A 137 -3.75 -12.59 -2.13
N LEU A 138 -3.97 -11.71 -3.11
CA LEU A 138 -2.89 -10.93 -3.72
C LEU A 138 -2.21 -10.00 -2.69
N ALA A 139 -3.00 -9.32 -1.84
CA ALA A 139 -2.47 -8.46 -0.79
C ALA A 139 -1.58 -9.23 0.20
N ALA A 140 -2.03 -10.40 0.64
CA ALA A 140 -1.28 -11.29 1.53
C ALA A 140 0.01 -11.80 0.88
N GLN A 141 -0.05 -12.24 -0.38
CA GLN A 141 1.10 -12.71 -1.14
C GLN A 141 2.18 -11.61 -1.29
N LEU A 142 1.75 -10.37 -1.52
CA LEU A 142 2.63 -9.21 -1.63
C LEU A 142 2.96 -8.56 -0.27
N LYS A 143 2.54 -9.18 0.83
CA LYS A 143 2.74 -8.70 2.21
C LYS A 143 2.36 -7.22 2.35
N ALA A 144 1.26 -6.83 1.72
CA ALA A 144 0.70 -5.50 1.85
C ALA A 144 0.38 -5.23 3.32
N ARG A 145 0.65 -4.01 3.80
CA ARG A 145 0.31 -3.62 5.18
C ARG A 145 -1.10 -3.10 5.28
N LEU A 146 -1.54 -2.42 4.24
CA LEU A 146 -2.86 -1.82 4.14
C LEU A 146 -3.46 -2.16 2.78
N LEU A 147 -4.59 -2.86 2.81
CA LEU A 147 -5.45 -3.11 1.66
C LEU A 147 -6.67 -2.18 1.76
N ILE A 148 -6.87 -1.37 0.74
CA ILE A 148 -8.00 -0.45 0.62
C ILE A 148 -8.89 -0.97 -0.51
N LEU A 149 -10.06 -1.48 -0.14
CA LEU A 149 -11.07 -1.92 -1.11
C LEU A 149 -11.89 -0.73 -1.58
N THR A 150 -12.18 -0.65 -2.87
CA THR A 150 -12.95 0.45 -3.47
C THR A 150 -13.77 -0.03 -4.68
N HIS A 151 -14.35 0.93 -5.43
CA HIS A 151 -15.11 0.69 -6.66
C HIS A 151 -16.27 -0.29 -6.43
N PHE A 152 -17.06 -0.02 -5.39
CA PHE A 152 -18.16 -0.90 -5.04
C PHE A 152 -19.36 -0.72 -5.96
N SER A 153 -20.02 -1.82 -6.31
CA SER A 153 -21.28 -1.74 -7.05
C SER A 153 -22.35 -0.98 -6.25
N HIS A 154 -23.09 -0.09 -6.91
CA HIS A 154 -24.24 0.65 -6.35
C HIS A 154 -25.37 -0.21 -5.77
N ARG A 155 -25.28 -1.53 -5.93
CA ARG A 155 -26.17 -2.48 -5.26
C ARG A 155 -25.97 -2.52 -3.75
N TYR A 156 -24.80 -2.12 -3.25
CA TYR A 156 -24.50 -2.17 -1.83
C TYR A 156 -24.85 -0.86 -1.14
N THR A 157 -25.36 -0.93 0.09
CA THR A 157 -25.49 0.22 0.98
C THR A 157 -24.22 0.43 1.80
N PRO A 158 -23.83 1.68 2.11
CA PRO A 158 -22.68 1.94 2.97
C PRO A 158 -22.80 1.34 4.37
N VAL A 159 -21.67 0.99 4.98
CA VAL A 159 -21.64 0.53 6.37
C VAL A 159 -22.07 1.67 7.30
N GLY A 160 -23.01 1.41 8.21
CA GLY A 160 -23.43 2.39 9.23
C GLY A 160 -24.52 3.38 8.81
N ARG A 161 -25.06 3.31 7.58
CA ARG A 161 -26.34 3.96 7.25
C ARG A 161 -27.49 3.00 7.57
N PRO A 162 -28.38 3.29 8.54
CA PRO A 162 -29.61 2.53 8.67
C PRO A 162 -30.43 2.68 7.38
N ASN A 163 -31.13 1.62 6.97
CA ASN A 163 -32.10 1.68 5.87
C ASN A 163 -33.21 2.67 6.28
N THR A 164 -33.06 3.95 5.93
CA THR A 164 -34.06 4.97 6.23
C THR A 164 -35.23 4.82 5.26
N THR A 165 -36.20 3.98 5.63
CA THR A 165 -37.59 4.17 5.22
C THR A 165 -38.17 5.31 6.06
N GLN A 166 -37.97 6.56 5.62
CA GLN A 166 -38.83 7.66 6.04
C GLN A 166 -39.57 8.21 4.82
N GLY A 167 -40.85 7.88 4.76
CA GLY A 167 -41.80 8.38 3.78
C GLY A 167 -43.20 7.82 4.07
N ASN A 168 -44.02 8.59 4.80
CA ASN A 168 -45.46 8.37 4.87
C ASN A 168 -46.04 8.48 3.45
N GLY A 169 -46.44 7.37 2.84
CA GLY A 169 -47.15 7.37 1.56
C GLY A 169 -47.19 5.99 0.90
N THR A 170 -48.38 5.36 0.92
CA THR A 170 -48.86 4.28 0.04
C THR A 170 -47.84 3.27 -0.49
N VAL A 171 -47.90 2.07 0.09
CA VAL A 171 -47.22 0.83 -0.33
C VAL A 171 -47.34 0.61 -1.84
N LYS A 172 -46.19 0.71 -2.54
CA LYS A 172 -45.95 -0.01 -3.80
C LYS A 172 -44.86 -1.06 -3.56
N SER A 173 -45.14 -2.23 -4.10
CA SER A 173 -44.42 -3.49 -3.97
C SER A 173 -42.97 -3.47 -4.50
N SER A 174 -42.10 -4.18 -3.76
CA SER A 174 -40.88 -4.89 -4.20
C SER A 174 -39.62 -4.11 -4.63
N GLU A 175 -39.13 -3.16 -3.83
CA GLU A 175 -37.69 -2.85 -3.85
C GLU A 175 -36.98 -3.88 -2.96
N LYS A 176 -36.21 -4.79 -3.56
CA LYS A 176 -35.35 -5.72 -2.80
C LYS A 176 -34.39 -4.89 -1.94
N GLU A 177 -34.40 -5.16 -0.64
CA GLU A 177 -33.46 -4.57 0.31
C GLU A 177 -32.02 -4.78 -0.20
N LYS A 178 -31.28 -3.68 -0.33
CA LYS A 178 -29.91 -3.70 -0.84
C LYS A 178 -28.98 -4.30 0.23
N PRO A 179 -28.10 -5.26 -0.13
CA PRO A 179 -27.11 -5.77 0.82
C PRO A 179 -26.16 -4.65 1.28
N SER A 180 -25.65 -4.74 2.50
CA SER A 180 -24.63 -3.80 3.01
C SER A 180 -23.25 -4.13 2.46
N LEU A 181 -22.39 -3.12 2.25
CA LEU A 181 -20.96 -3.29 1.98
C LEU A 181 -20.24 -4.12 3.03
N GLN A 182 -20.84 -4.28 4.22
CA GLN A 182 -20.37 -5.16 5.27
C GLN A 182 -20.08 -6.59 4.78
N ILE A 183 -20.84 -7.10 3.80
CA ILE A 183 -20.60 -8.43 3.22
C ILE A 183 -19.22 -8.54 2.56
N LEU A 184 -18.80 -7.49 1.84
CA LEU A 184 -17.49 -7.47 1.17
C LEU A 184 -16.35 -7.42 2.19
N LEU A 185 -16.56 -6.68 3.29
CA LEU A 185 -15.59 -6.62 4.38
C LEU A 185 -15.48 -7.95 5.12
N GLU A 186 -16.59 -8.65 5.34
CA GLU A 186 -16.61 -9.98 5.97
C GLU A 186 -15.92 -11.03 5.11
N GLU A 187 -16.21 -11.05 3.81
CA GLU A 187 -15.51 -11.91 2.84
C GLU A 187 -14.01 -11.60 2.83
N ALA A 188 -13.63 -10.32 2.79
CA ALA A 188 -12.23 -9.92 2.83
C ALA A 188 -11.52 -10.39 4.11
N LYS A 189 -12.17 -10.22 5.27
CA LYS A 189 -11.64 -10.63 6.58
C LYS A 189 -11.64 -12.14 6.80
N SER A 190 -12.36 -12.91 5.98
CA SER A 190 -12.35 -14.37 6.05
C SER A 190 -11.06 -14.99 5.50
N VAL A 191 -10.30 -14.23 4.70
CA VAL A 191 -9.01 -14.65 4.15
C VAL A 191 -7.89 -14.27 5.12
N PRO A 192 -6.97 -15.19 5.48
CA PRO A 192 -5.82 -14.87 6.31
C PRO A 192 -4.96 -13.75 5.69
N PHE A 193 -4.82 -12.64 6.42
CA PHE A 193 -4.05 -11.48 6.02
C PHE A 193 -3.53 -10.77 7.26
N ASP A 194 -2.20 -10.60 7.34
CA ASP A 194 -1.56 -9.95 8.49
C ASP A 194 -1.70 -8.41 8.48
N GLY A 195 -2.10 -7.84 7.34
CA GLY A 195 -2.32 -6.41 7.19
C GLY A 195 -3.74 -5.96 7.56
N GLU A 196 -3.97 -4.66 7.43
CA GLU A 196 -5.27 -4.04 7.67
C GLU A 196 -6.10 -3.98 6.38
N VAL A 197 -7.40 -4.31 6.47
CA VAL A 197 -8.36 -4.13 5.37
C VAL A 197 -9.31 -2.99 5.71
N ILE A 198 -9.39 -2.00 4.83
CA ILE A 198 -10.30 -0.85 4.94
C ILE A 198 -11.19 -0.80 3.72
N LEU A 199 -12.49 -0.52 3.91
CA LEU A 199 -13.36 -0.10 2.82
C LEU A 199 -13.17 1.41 2.61
N ALA A 200 -12.82 1.83 1.40
CA ALA A 200 -12.78 3.23 1.05
C ALA A 200 -14.18 3.86 1.22
N ASP A 201 -14.21 5.13 1.60
CA ASP A 201 -15.43 5.93 1.59
C ASP A 201 -15.11 7.27 0.93
N ASP A 202 -16.15 7.95 0.46
CA ASP A 202 -15.99 9.25 -0.17
C ASP A 202 -15.31 10.23 0.81
N LEU A 203 -14.29 10.93 0.31
CA LEU A 203 -13.49 11.90 1.08
C LEU A 203 -12.65 11.31 2.23
N ALA A 204 -12.55 9.98 2.35
CA ALA A 204 -11.72 9.34 3.36
C ALA A 204 -10.24 9.73 3.21
N LEU A 205 -9.60 10.12 4.32
CA LEU A 205 -8.17 10.38 4.41
C LEU A 205 -7.51 9.23 5.16
N LEU A 206 -6.80 8.38 4.42
CA LEU A 206 -6.18 7.17 4.96
C LEU A 206 -4.66 7.37 5.06
N PRO A 207 -4.06 7.27 6.26
CA PRO A 207 -2.63 7.43 6.43
C PRO A 207 -1.88 6.24 5.82
N ILE A 208 -0.76 6.51 5.15
CA ILE A 208 0.14 5.46 4.67
C ILE A 208 0.90 4.87 5.87
N PRO A 209 0.88 3.54 6.08
CA PRO A 209 1.60 2.92 7.18
C PRO A 209 3.11 3.13 7.06
N ALA A 210 3.78 3.33 8.19
CA ALA A 210 5.22 3.53 8.21
C ALA A 210 5.97 2.27 7.73
N VAL A 211 7.02 2.46 6.93
CA VAL A 211 7.96 1.37 6.61
C VAL A 211 8.72 0.94 7.88
N PRO A 212 8.72 -0.36 8.25
CA PRO A 212 9.46 -0.85 9.41
C PRO A 212 10.97 -0.62 9.29
N THR A 213 11.61 -0.33 10.42
CA THR A 213 13.07 -0.14 10.48
C THR A 213 13.85 -1.42 10.19
N SER A 214 13.21 -2.59 10.24
CA SER A 214 13.78 -3.89 9.84
C SER A 214 13.91 -4.06 8.32
N GLU A 215 13.19 -3.27 7.51
CA GLU A 215 13.28 -3.30 6.04
C GLU A 215 14.42 -2.44 5.51
N VAL A 216 15.61 -2.80 6.00
CA VAL A 216 16.87 -2.17 5.61
C VAL A 216 17.23 -2.50 4.17
N ILE A 217 17.89 -1.54 3.51
CA ILE A 217 18.54 -1.77 2.23
C ILE A 217 20.03 -2.00 2.48
N SER A 218 20.59 -3.06 1.88
CA SER A 218 22.05 -3.20 1.78
C SER A 218 22.57 -2.12 0.84
N THR A 219 23.38 -1.21 1.36
CA THR A 219 24.14 -0.22 0.57
C THR A 219 25.26 -0.88 -0.21
#